data_AF-A0A7V9ER85-F1
#
_entry.id   AF-A0A7V9ER85-F1
#
_cell.length_a   1.000
_cell.length_b   1.000
_cell.length_c   1.000
_cell.angle_alpha   90.00
_cell.angle_beta   90.00
_cell.angle_gamma   90.00
#
_symmetry.space_group_name_H-M   'P 1'
#
loop_
_entity.id
_entity.type
_entity.pdbx_description
1 polymer ?
#
loop_
_entity_poly.entity_id
_entity_poly.type
_entity_poly.pdbx_seq_one_letter_code
_entity_poly.pdbx_strand_id
1 'polypeptide(L)'
;MSDQLQALLQQTGAATPAFPANSRYHQTPLAKLTMPDGTEVAYLRRRFVPPPENFALLQEHSVTEGERLDQIAAKYLGDPEQFWRLCDANGAVRPNELIEPVGRRLRITLPENIPGAQNG
;
A
#
# COMPACT_ATOMS: atom_id res chain seq x y z
N MET A 1 16.95 -1.17 26.69
CA MET A 1 17.42 -0.31 25.59
C MET A 1 17.41 1.11 26.11
N SER A 2 18.50 1.87 25.93
CA SER A 2 18.80 3.07 26.70
C SER A 2 18.09 4.34 26.21
N ASP A 3 17.70 5.20 27.15
CA ASP A 3 17.06 6.50 26.92
C ASP A 3 17.87 7.44 26.01
N GLN A 4 19.19 7.30 26.00
CA GLN A 4 20.09 8.09 25.14
C GLN A 4 19.93 7.76 23.66
N LEU A 5 19.63 6.50 23.31
CA LEU A 5 19.34 6.11 21.92
C LEU A 5 18.03 6.75 21.44
N GLN A 6 17.05 6.84 22.34
CA GLN A 6 15.74 7.41 22.05
C GLN A 6 15.79 8.94 21.86
N ALA A 7 16.60 9.64 22.66
CA ALA A 7 16.85 11.07 22.49
C ALA A 7 17.58 11.38 21.16
N LEU A 8 18.52 10.52 20.73
CA LEU A 8 19.25 10.68 19.47
C LEU A 8 18.35 10.44 18.24
N LEU A 9 17.43 9.47 18.32
CA LEU A 9 16.43 9.19 17.28
C LEU A 9 15.41 10.33 17.15
N GLN A 10 15.03 10.96 18.26
CA GLN A 10 14.16 12.15 18.24
C GLN A 10 14.86 13.38 17.66
N GLN A 11 16.15 13.59 17.96
CA GLN A 11 16.94 14.70 17.39
C GLN A 11 17.21 14.55 15.88
N THR A 12 17.27 13.32 15.38
CA THR A 12 17.45 13.02 13.95
C THR A 12 16.13 12.99 13.17
N GLY A 13 14.98 13.21 13.82
CA GLY A 13 13.66 13.11 13.19
C GLY A 13 13.26 11.69 12.80
N ALA A 14 13.98 10.67 13.27
CA ALA A 14 13.69 9.27 13.00
C ALA A 14 12.50 8.82 13.86
N ALA A 15 11.30 9.18 13.42
CA ALA A 15 10.08 8.65 13.99
C ALA A 15 10.01 7.13 13.75
N THR A 16 9.74 6.35 14.80
CA THR A 16 9.39 4.94 14.63
C THR A 16 8.13 4.86 13.75
N PRO A 17 8.14 4.09 12.66
CA PRO A 17 6.97 3.98 11.80
C PRO A 17 5.82 3.36 12.60
N ALA A 18 4.66 4.01 12.57
CA ALA A 18 3.48 3.58 13.33
C ALA A 18 2.84 2.29 12.79
N PHE A 19 3.26 1.83 11.62
CA PHE A 19 2.73 0.66 10.93
C PHE A 19 3.87 -0.27 10.47
N PRO A 20 3.63 -1.59 10.40
CA PRO A 20 4.63 -2.56 9.92
C PRO A 20 4.98 -2.30 8.45
N ALA A 21 6.15 -2.81 8.02
CA ALA A 21 6.71 -2.54 6.69
C ALA A 21 5.83 -3.00 5.51
N ASN A 22 4.97 -4.01 5.71
CA ASN A 22 4.05 -4.52 4.70
C ASN A 22 2.70 -3.75 4.66
N SER A 23 2.47 -2.82 5.59
CA SER A 23 1.25 -2.03 5.64
C SER A 23 1.20 -0.98 4.53
N ARG A 24 0.00 -0.79 3.95
CA ARG A 24 -0.30 0.33 3.02
C ARG A 24 0.09 1.69 3.58
N TYR A 25 0.04 1.85 4.91
CA TYR A 25 0.26 3.12 5.59
C TYR A 25 1.66 3.29 6.16
N HIS A 26 2.57 2.34 5.92
CA HIS A 26 3.93 2.38 6.46
C HIS A 26 4.67 3.69 6.16
N GLN A 27 4.51 4.24 4.96
CA GLN A 27 5.12 5.49 4.51
C GLN A 27 4.17 6.70 4.60
N THR A 28 2.97 6.55 5.18
CA THR A 28 1.99 7.62 5.27
C THR A 28 2.19 8.43 6.54
N PRO A 29 2.45 9.75 6.47
CA PRO A 29 2.66 10.55 7.67
C PRO A 29 1.40 10.62 8.55
N LEU A 30 1.61 10.56 9.87
CA LEU A 30 0.59 10.93 10.85
C LEU A 30 0.57 12.45 11.04
N ALA A 31 -0.62 13.00 11.22
CA ALA A 31 -0.87 14.38 11.62
C ALA A 31 -1.80 14.38 12.84
N LYS A 32 -1.87 15.52 13.53
CA LYS A 32 -2.73 15.71 14.71
C LYS A 32 -3.72 16.83 14.45
N LEU A 33 -4.97 16.61 14.85
CA LEU A 33 -6.02 17.60 14.87
C LEU A 33 -6.33 17.93 16.34
N THR A 34 -6.18 19.19 16.74
CA THR A 34 -6.60 19.66 18.06
C THR A 34 -8.07 20.06 18.01
N MET A 35 -8.89 19.38 18.80
CA MET A 35 -10.32 19.64 18.94
C MET A 35 -10.56 20.86 19.85
N PRO A 36 -11.76 21.48 19.82
CA PRO A 36 -12.06 22.66 20.65
C PRO A 36 -11.92 22.47 22.16
N ASP A 37 -12.04 21.24 22.65
CA ASP A 37 -11.86 20.86 24.06
C ASP A 37 -10.39 20.59 24.45
N GLY A 38 -9.45 20.75 23.50
CA GLY A 38 -8.04 20.46 23.66
C GLY A 38 -7.64 19.01 23.35
N THR A 39 -8.58 18.12 23.03
CA THR A 39 -8.27 16.73 22.68
C THR A 39 -7.46 16.67 21.37
N GLU A 40 -6.35 15.94 21.36
CA GLU A 40 -5.60 15.65 20.13
C GLU A 40 -6.08 14.35 19.47
N VAL A 41 -6.45 14.43 18.20
CA VAL A 41 -6.82 13.27 17.37
C VAL A 41 -5.74 13.02 16.33
N ALA A 42 -5.06 11.88 16.41
CA ALA A 42 -4.09 11.47 15.39
C ALA A 42 -4.82 10.91 14.15
N TYR A 43 -4.37 11.30 12.96
CA TYR A 43 -4.93 10.84 11.69
C TYR A 43 -3.84 10.67 10.63
N LEU A 44 -4.11 9.82 9.63
CA LEU A 44 -3.23 9.64 8.48
C LEU A 44 -3.40 10.80 7.48
N ARG A 45 -2.30 11.34 6.96
CA ARG A 45 -2.37 12.26 5.82
C ARG A 45 -2.92 11.53 4.60
N ARG A 46 -3.51 12.31 3.68
CA ARG A 46 -4.08 11.78 2.45
C ARG A 46 -3.01 11.10 1.61
N ARG A 47 -3.28 9.86 1.21
CA ARG A 47 -2.51 9.11 0.23
C ARG A 47 -3.21 9.15 -1.12
N PHE A 48 -2.46 9.32 -2.20
CA PHE A 48 -2.96 9.21 -3.57
C PHE A 48 -2.66 7.81 -4.12
N VAL A 49 -3.55 7.30 -4.95
CA VAL A 49 -3.28 6.07 -5.71
C VAL A 49 -2.31 6.43 -6.83
N PRO A 50 -1.15 5.75 -6.96
CA PRO A 50 -0.20 6.06 -8.02
C PRO A 50 -0.79 5.77 -9.41
N PRO A 51 -0.34 6.48 -10.45
CA PRO A 51 -0.72 6.16 -11.83
C PRO A 51 -0.27 4.73 -12.23
N PRO A 52 -1.14 3.91 -12.84
CA PRO A 52 -0.81 2.52 -13.24
C PRO A 52 0.39 2.39 -14.18
N GLU A 53 0.72 3.44 -14.93
CA GLU A 53 1.88 3.52 -15.82
C GLU A 53 3.23 3.52 -15.06
N ASN A 54 3.24 3.81 -13.76
CA ASN A 54 4.44 3.71 -12.92
C ASN A 54 4.86 2.26 -12.61
N PHE A 55 4.03 1.28 -13.01
CA PHE A 55 4.24 -0.13 -12.70
C PHE A 55 4.52 -0.95 -13.95
N ALA A 56 5.63 -1.68 -13.93
CA ALA A 56 5.98 -2.64 -14.96
C ALA A 56 5.08 -3.89 -14.87
N LEU A 57 4.37 -4.21 -15.94
CA LEU A 57 3.50 -5.38 -16.06
C LEU A 57 4.34 -6.67 -16.06
N LEU A 58 3.99 -7.62 -15.21
CA LEU A 58 4.53 -8.98 -15.23
C LEU A 58 3.57 -9.94 -15.95
N GLN A 59 2.29 -9.89 -15.59
CA GLN A 59 1.24 -10.71 -16.18
C GLN A 59 -0.14 -10.11 -15.86
N GLU A 60 -1.17 -10.64 -16.52
CA GLU A 60 -2.56 -10.35 -16.17
C GLU A 60 -3.19 -11.57 -15.47
N HIS A 61 -4.02 -11.30 -14.46
CA HIS A 61 -4.89 -12.28 -13.82
C HIS A 61 -6.34 -12.01 -14.20
N SER A 62 -7.04 -12.99 -14.76
CA SER A 62 -8.47 -12.86 -15.06
C SER A 62 -9.29 -13.28 -13.84
N VAL A 63 -10.08 -12.35 -13.30
CA VAL A 63 -10.91 -12.59 -12.12
C VAL A 63 -12.00 -13.60 -12.44
N THR A 64 -12.17 -14.56 -11.55
CA THR A 64 -13.22 -15.58 -11.58
C THR A 64 -14.21 -15.38 -10.45
N GLU A 65 -15.39 -15.99 -10.58
CA GLU A 65 -16.46 -15.85 -9.58
C GLU A 65 -16.00 -16.39 -8.21
N GLY A 66 -16.30 -15.63 -7.15
CA GLY A 66 -15.98 -16.00 -5.78
C GLY A 66 -14.55 -15.70 -5.33
N GLU A 67 -13.68 -15.18 -6.21
CA GLU A 67 -12.33 -14.78 -5.80
C GLU A 67 -12.33 -13.57 -4.87
N ARG A 68 -11.41 -13.60 -3.91
CA ARG A 68 -11.16 -12.50 -2.99
C ARG A 68 -9.78 -11.89 -3.26
N LEU A 69 -9.70 -10.57 -3.14
CA LEU A 69 -8.48 -9.84 -3.50
C LEU A 69 -7.28 -10.17 -2.61
N ASP A 70 -7.49 -10.49 -1.33
CA ASP A 70 -6.46 -10.97 -0.40
C ASP A 70 -5.89 -12.34 -0.81
N GLN A 71 -6.71 -13.24 -1.37
CA GLN A 71 -6.23 -14.52 -1.89
C GLN A 71 -5.42 -14.34 -3.17
N ILE A 72 -5.85 -13.45 -4.06
CA ILE A 72 -5.08 -13.07 -5.25
C ILE A 72 -3.73 -12.47 -4.83
N ALA A 73 -3.72 -11.61 -3.80
CA ALA A 73 -2.49 -11.04 -3.25
C ALA A 73 -1.57 -12.11 -2.64
N ALA A 74 -2.10 -13.05 -1.85
CA ALA A 74 -1.32 -14.17 -1.33
C ALA A 74 -0.69 -15.00 -2.46
N LYS A 75 -1.45 -15.27 -3.53
CA LYS A 75 -0.99 -16.05 -4.70
C LYS A 75 0.16 -15.37 -5.45
N TYR A 76 0.06 -14.07 -5.70
CA TYR A 76 1.01 -13.36 -6.58
C TYR A 76 2.11 -12.58 -5.82
N LEU A 77 1.81 -12.12 -4.61
CA LEU A 77 2.71 -11.28 -3.79
C LEU A 77 3.26 -12.04 -2.57
N GLY A 78 2.75 -13.24 -2.28
CA GLY A 78 3.15 -14.05 -1.13
C GLY A 78 2.56 -13.59 0.22
N ASP A 79 1.78 -12.52 0.23
CA ASP A 79 1.21 -11.93 1.45
C ASP A 79 -0.21 -11.38 1.19
N PRO A 80 -1.26 -11.91 1.85
CA PRO A 80 -2.63 -11.42 1.70
C PRO A 80 -2.81 -9.98 2.19
N GLU A 81 -2.01 -9.51 3.16
CA GLU A 81 -2.11 -8.14 3.69
C GLU A 81 -1.63 -7.10 2.66
N GLN A 82 -0.93 -7.52 1.61
CA GLN A 82 -0.42 -6.67 0.54
C GLN A 82 -1.39 -6.48 -0.64
N PHE A 83 -2.67 -6.85 -0.50
CA PHE A 83 -3.70 -6.65 -1.53
C PHE A 83 -3.82 -5.20 -2.03
N TRP A 84 -3.46 -4.23 -1.20
CA TRP A 84 -3.45 -2.81 -1.55
C TRP A 84 -2.50 -2.49 -2.71
N ARG A 85 -1.45 -3.29 -2.93
CA ARG A 85 -0.54 -3.14 -4.07
C ARG A 85 -1.23 -3.48 -5.39
N LEU A 86 -2.15 -4.45 -5.38
CA LEU A 86 -2.99 -4.75 -6.55
C LEU A 86 -3.92 -3.57 -6.86
N CYS A 87 -4.43 -2.91 -5.81
CA CYS A 87 -5.23 -1.68 -5.97
C CYS A 87 -4.41 -0.58 -6.64
N ASP A 88 -3.20 -0.31 -6.14
CA ASP A 88 -2.34 0.72 -6.71
C ASP A 88 -1.94 0.43 -8.16
N ALA A 89 -1.51 -0.80 -8.45
CA ALA A 89 -1.10 -1.22 -9.79
C ALA A 89 -2.24 -1.16 -10.83
N ASN A 90 -3.50 -1.16 -10.39
CA ASN A 90 -4.69 -1.11 -11.23
C ASN A 90 -5.47 0.20 -11.10
N GLY A 91 -4.92 1.20 -10.39
CA GLY A 91 -5.55 2.51 -10.23
C GLY A 91 -6.85 2.51 -9.43
N ALA A 92 -7.10 1.48 -8.62
CA ALA A 92 -8.33 1.33 -7.86
C ALA A 92 -8.24 2.02 -6.49
N VAL A 93 -9.17 2.95 -6.24
CA VAL A 93 -9.35 3.55 -4.92
C VAL A 93 -10.10 2.59 -3.99
N ARG A 94 -11.13 1.91 -4.52
CA ARG A 94 -11.94 0.93 -3.79
C ARG A 94 -11.52 -0.49 -4.20
N PRO A 95 -11.05 -1.33 -3.26
CA PRO A 95 -10.56 -2.67 -3.58
C PRO A 95 -11.56 -3.57 -4.32
N ASN A 96 -12.84 -3.50 -3.94
CA ASN A 96 -13.87 -4.38 -4.51
C ASN A 96 -14.10 -4.14 -6.02
N GLU A 97 -13.82 -2.95 -6.54
CA GLU A 97 -13.95 -2.65 -7.98
C GLU A 97 -13.07 -3.55 -8.85
N LEU A 98 -12.00 -4.12 -8.26
CA LEU A 98 -11.12 -5.06 -8.94
C LEU A 98 -11.73 -6.46 -9.10
N ILE A 99 -12.64 -6.87 -8.22
CA ILE A 99 -13.17 -8.25 -8.19
C ILE A 99 -14.68 -8.35 -8.43
N GLU A 100 -15.43 -7.25 -8.30
CA GLU A 100 -16.87 -7.22 -8.61
C GLU A 100 -17.17 -7.61 -10.07
N PRO A 101 -16.42 -7.13 -11.09
CA PRO A 101 -16.64 -7.57 -12.46
C PRO A 101 -15.87 -8.88 -12.72
N VAL A 102 -16.60 -10.00 -12.76
CA VAL A 102 -16.07 -11.29 -13.22
C VAL A 102 -15.51 -11.14 -14.64
N GLY A 103 -14.34 -11.73 -14.90
CA GLY A 103 -13.62 -11.63 -16.16
C GLY A 103 -12.75 -10.38 -16.30
N ARG A 104 -12.74 -9.47 -15.32
CA ARG A 104 -11.81 -8.34 -15.31
C ARG A 104 -10.37 -8.84 -15.31
N ARG A 105 -9.50 -8.20 -16.09
CA ARG A 105 -8.06 -8.46 -16.07
C ARG A 105 -7.37 -7.52 -15.07
N LEU A 106 -6.74 -8.10 -14.06
CA LEU A 106 -5.91 -7.42 -13.10
C LEU A 106 -4.46 -7.46 -13.55
N ARG A 107 -3.82 -6.29 -13.59
CA ARG A 107 -2.38 -6.15 -13.77
C ARG A 107 -1.69 -6.66 -12.53
N ILE A 108 -0.85 -7.68 -12.69
CA ILE A 108 0.12 -8.11 -11.69
C ILE A 108 1.46 -7.52 -12.11
N THR A 109 2.09 -6.76 -11.23
CA THR A 109 3.22 -5.89 -11.57
C THR A 109 4.38 -6.07 -10.62
N LEU A 110 5.55 -5.59 -11.03
CA LEU A 110 6.61 -5.27 -10.09
C LEU A 110 6.18 -4.10 -9.17
N PRO A 111 6.86 -3.89 -8.04
CA PRO A 111 6.68 -2.69 -7.23
C PRO A 111 6.86 -1.40 -8.05
N GLU A 112 6.21 -0.32 -7.61
CA GLU A 112 6.27 0.99 -8.27
C GLU A 112 7.72 1.42 -8.55
N ASN A 113 7.98 1.99 -9.72
CA ASN A 113 9.30 2.48 -10.15
C ASN A 113 10.40 1.42 -10.27
N ILE A 114 10.08 0.11 -10.16
CA ILE A 114 11.02 -0.95 -10.53
C ILE A 114 10.85 -1.25 -12.03
N PRO A 115 11.90 -1.05 -12.86
CA PRO A 115 11.84 -1.33 -14.29
C PRO A 115 11.54 -2.82 -14.56
N GLY A 116 10.71 -3.08 -15.57
CA GLY A 116 10.55 -4.43 -16.11
C GLY A 116 11.80 -4.87 -16.86
N ALA A 117 12.00 -6.19 -16.97
CA ALA A 117 12.99 -6.72 -17.90
C ALA A 117 12.61 -6.29 -19.32
N GLN A 118 13.49 -5.55 -20.00
CA GLN A 118 13.33 -5.26 -21.41
C GLN A 118 13.60 -6.56 -22.16
N ASN A 119 12.55 -7.24 -22.62
CA ASN A 119 12.71 -8.32 -23.57
C ASN A 119 13.10 -7.68 -24.91
N GLY A 120 14.34 -7.91 -25.33
CA GLY A 120 14.85 -7.56 -26.67
C GLY A 120 14.28 -8.47 -27.75
#